data_AF-A0A6N9HCF1-F1
#
_entry.id   AF-A0A6N9HCF1-F1
#
_cell.length_a   1.000
_cell.length_b   1.000
_cell.length_c   1.000
_cell.angle_alpha   90.00
_cell.angle_beta   90.00
_cell.angle_gamma   90.00
#
_symmetry.space_group_name_H-M   'P 1'
#
loop_
_entity.id
_entity.type
_entity.pdbx_description
1 polymer ?
#
loop_
_entity_poly.entity_id
_entity_poly.type
_entity_poly.pdbx_seq_one_letter_code
_entity_poly.pdbx_strand_id
1 'polypeptide(L)'
;MIKAPLIAALWLAAATQAGAQSLFKCTVDGKVTYQSMACAKGGETLDVPPPPTAAQVKAAQARAQEDRERMEQLAARNRAQREQRAKDEETATQTAAANKPPAKADCDKLRSQRADLYGQRNDNRRAGNLAAMGETQKSIDKLEGDYTKAACGPLD
;
A
#
# COMPACT_ATOMS: atom_id res chain seq x y z
N MET A 1 14.51 54.27 62.11
CA MET A 1 15.89 54.28 61.58
C MET A 1 16.33 52.84 61.39
N ILE A 2 16.15 52.29 60.18
CA ILE A 2 17.19 51.94 59.18
C ILE A 2 18.15 50.82 59.65
N LYS A 3 18.09 49.66 58.96
CA LYS A 3 19.19 48.92 58.27
C LYS A 3 18.72 47.47 58.03
N ALA A 4 18.01 47.21 56.93
CA ALA A 4 18.52 46.84 55.61
C ALA A 4 19.20 45.45 55.58
N PRO A 5 18.65 44.48 54.81
CA PRO A 5 19.17 43.12 54.68
C PRO A 5 20.33 43.06 53.67
N LEU A 6 21.43 42.41 54.03
CA LEU A 6 22.67 42.36 53.23
C LEU A 6 23.16 40.91 53.02
N ILE A 7 22.26 39.95 52.79
CA ILE A 7 22.63 38.56 52.49
C ILE A 7 21.71 38.00 51.39
N ALA A 8 21.74 38.62 50.21
CA ALA A 8 21.02 38.09 49.03
C ALA A 8 21.76 38.31 47.69
N ALA A 9 23.04 38.72 47.73
CA ALA A 9 23.76 39.17 46.53
C ALA A 9 25.00 38.33 46.16
N LEU A 10 25.17 37.12 46.72
CA LEU A 10 26.39 36.31 46.49
C LEU A 10 26.15 34.94 45.83
N TRP A 11 25.01 34.74 45.17
CA TRP A 11 24.70 33.49 44.46
C TRP A 11 24.45 33.68 42.94
N LEU A 12 24.74 34.87 42.40
CA LEU A 12 24.49 35.21 40.99
C LEU A 12 25.76 35.36 40.13
N ALA A 13 26.86 34.67 40.48
CA ALA A 13 28.14 34.82 39.77
C ALA A 13 28.73 33.51 39.21
N ALA A 14 27.92 32.46 39.02
CA ALA A 14 28.37 31.19 38.43
C ALA A 14 27.74 30.87 37.06
N ALA A 15 27.16 31.86 36.37
CA ALA A 15 26.90 31.75 34.94
C ALA A 15 28.18 32.12 34.17
N THR A 16 29.27 31.37 34.40
CA THR A 16 30.45 31.46 33.56
C THR A 16 30.04 31.07 32.16
N GLN A 17 30.18 32.03 31.25
CA GLN A 17 30.08 31.91 29.81
C GLN A 17 30.49 30.50 29.35
N ALA A 18 29.54 29.75 28.81
CA ALA A 18 29.85 28.66 27.89
C ALA A 18 30.37 29.30 26.60
N GLY A 19 31.57 29.88 26.67
CA GLY A 19 32.30 30.35 25.51
C GLY A 19 32.61 29.13 24.63
N ALA A 20 32.43 29.28 23.32
CA ALA A 20 32.78 28.28 22.33
C ALA A 20 34.16 27.69 22.66
N GLN A 21 34.17 26.45 23.13
CA GLN A 21 35.41 25.73 23.39
C GLN A 21 35.95 25.33 22.03
N SER A 22 37.00 26.03 21.57
CA SER A 22 37.67 25.69 20.32
C SER A 22 38.19 24.25 20.41
N LEU A 23 37.67 23.39 19.54
CA LEU A 23 38.13 22.00 19.45
C LEU A 23 39.24 21.95 18.42
N PHE A 24 40.42 21.50 18.82
CA PHE A 24 41.57 21.37 17.94
C PHE A 24 41.73 19.92 17.52
N LYS A 25 41.84 19.69 16.22
CA LYS A 25 42.21 18.40 15.65
C LYS A 25 43.73 18.36 15.48
N CYS A 26 44.38 17.59 16.33
CA CYS A 26 45.82 17.41 16.33
C CYS A 26 46.19 16.07 15.67
N THR A 27 47.30 16.05 14.94
CA THR A 27 47.89 14.80 14.47
C THR A 27 49.22 14.61 15.19
N VAL A 28 49.29 13.61 16.07
CA VAL A 28 50.48 13.27 16.85
C VAL A 28 50.82 11.81 16.57
N ASP A 29 52.04 11.55 16.11
CA ASP A 29 52.55 10.21 15.79
C ASP A 29 51.64 9.40 14.83
N GLY A 30 51.03 10.09 13.86
CA GLY A 30 50.11 9.49 12.88
C GLY A 30 48.69 9.22 13.39
N LYS A 31 48.36 9.60 14.64
CA LYS A 31 47.02 9.46 15.22
C LYS A 31 46.33 10.83 15.33
N VAL A 32 45.03 10.86 15.02
CA VAL A 32 44.20 12.06 15.17
C VAL A 32 43.65 12.11 16.60
N THR A 33 43.93 13.18 17.32
CA THR A 33 43.38 13.47 18.65
C THR A 33 42.60 14.78 18.63
N TYR A 34 41.46 14.81 19.33
CA TYR A 34 40.65 16.02 19.50
C TYR A 34 40.85 16.52 20.92
N GLN A 35 41.27 17.78 21.05
CA GLN A 35 41.56 18.37 22.36
C GLN A 35 41.10 19.83 22.38
N SER A 36 40.83 20.34 23.58
CA SER A 36 40.41 21.73 23.80
C SER A 36 41.57 22.73 23.83
N MET A 37 42.82 22.25 23.78
CA MET A 37 44.03 23.07 23.73
C MET A 37 44.68 23.04 22.34
N ALA A 38 45.31 24.14 21.94
CA ALA A 38 46.02 24.24 20.66
C ALA A 38 47.09 23.15 20.52
N CYS A 39 47.25 22.61 19.30
CA CYS A 39 48.21 21.55 19.01
C CYS A 39 49.65 22.07 19.07
N ALA A 40 50.54 21.37 19.78
CA ALA A 40 51.93 21.78 19.97
C ALA A 40 52.76 21.83 18.67
N LYS A 41 52.37 21.10 17.62
CA LYS A 41 53.08 21.02 16.33
C LYS A 41 52.23 21.44 15.12
N GLY A 42 51.30 22.36 15.33
CA GLY A 42 50.33 22.77 14.31
C GLY A 42 49.18 21.77 14.19
N GLY A 43 47.98 22.28 14.02
CA GLY A 43 46.75 21.50 13.88
C GLY A 43 45.60 22.39 13.44
N GLU A 44 44.48 21.75 13.13
CA GLU A 44 43.32 22.43 12.56
C GLU A 44 42.35 22.80 13.68
N THR A 45 42.00 24.08 13.77
CA THR A 45 40.91 24.54 14.64
C THR A 45 39.60 24.17 13.98
N LEU A 46 38.77 23.40 14.67
CA LEU A 46 37.43 23.09 14.21
C LEU A 46 36.50 24.24 14.59
N ASP A 47 35.94 24.89 13.58
CA ASP A 47 34.82 25.80 13.74
C ASP A 47 33.55 24.97 13.98
N VAL A 48 33.12 24.93 15.24
CA VAL A 48 31.86 24.29 15.61
C VAL A 48 30.79 25.38 15.59
N PRO A 49 29.79 25.32 14.69
CA PRO A 49 28.75 26.32 14.64
C PRO A 49 28.00 26.36 15.97
N PRO A 50 27.52 27.54 16.39
CA PRO A 50 26.78 27.64 17.63
C PRO A 50 25.55 26.73 17.60
N PRO A 51 25.14 26.19 18.75
CA PRO A 51 23.91 25.40 18.83
C PRO A 51 22.73 26.24 18.31
N PRO A 52 21.76 25.62 17.62
CA PRO A 52 20.62 26.33 17.10
C PRO A 52 19.83 26.99 18.23
N THR A 53 19.32 28.19 17.97
CA THR A 53 18.49 28.89 18.94
C THR A 53 17.16 28.16 19.14
N ALA A 54 16.51 28.36 20.29
CA ALA A 54 15.20 27.77 20.56
C ALA A 54 14.16 28.13 19.47
N ALA A 55 14.25 29.34 18.90
CA ALA A 55 13.41 29.77 17.79
C ALA A 55 13.68 28.96 16.51
N GLN A 56 14.95 28.69 16.18
CA GLN A 56 15.32 27.86 15.03
C GLN A 56 14.84 26.41 15.20
N VAL A 57 14.97 25.85 16.40
CA VAL A 57 14.47 24.50 16.71
C VAL A 57 12.95 24.43 16.54
N LYS A 58 12.21 25.41 17.08
CA LYS A 58 10.75 25.47 16.94
C LYS A 58 10.32 25.61 15.47
N ALA A 59 10.99 26.47 14.70
CA ALA A 59 10.72 26.64 13.28
C ALA A 59 11.06 25.38 12.44
N ALA A 60 12.09 24.63 12.83
CA ALA A 60 12.41 23.34 12.21
C ALA A 60 11.37 22.27 12.54
N GLN A 61 10.90 22.21 13.79
CA GLN A 61 9.85 21.29 14.21
C GLN A 61 8.52 21.56 13.51
N ALA A 62 8.12 22.83 13.38
CA ALA A 62 6.91 23.21 12.66
C ALA A 62 6.94 22.74 11.20
N ARG A 63 8.04 23.01 10.48
CA ARG A 63 8.22 22.53 9.11
C ARG A 63 8.21 21.01 9.01
N ALA A 64 8.89 20.33 9.92
CA ALA A 64 8.89 18.86 9.95
C ALA A 64 7.49 18.28 10.20
N GLN A 65 6.65 18.98 10.99
CA GLN A 65 5.26 18.57 11.22
C GLN A 65 4.41 18.79 9.96
N GLU A 66 4.48 19.97 9.33
CA GLU A 66 3.78 20.26 8.08
C GLU A 66 4.14 19.27 6.97
N ASP A 67 5.42 18.92 6.84
CA ASP A 67 5.88 17.93 5.86
C ASP A 67 5.30 16.54 6.13
N ARG A 68 5.24 16.12 7.40
CA ARG A 68 4.61 14.84 7.77
C ARG A 68 3.14 14.81 7.41
N GLU A 69 2.40 15.84 7.79
CA GLU A 69 0.96 15.95 7.50
C GLU A 69 0.70 15.93 5.98
N ARG A 70 1.53 16.65 5.20
CA ARG A 70 1.45 16.64 3.73
C ARG A 70 1.71 15.26 3.15
N MET A 71 2.71 14.55 3.65
CA MET A 71 3.05 13.20 3.20
C MET A 71 1.93 12.19 3.53
N GLU A 72 1.35 12.29 4.71
CA GLU A 72 0.21 11.46 5.13
C GLU A 72 -1.02 11.70 4.23
N GLN A 73 -1.35 12.95 3.94
CA GLN A 73 -2.45 13.30 3.03
C GLN A 73 -2.21 12.79 1.60
N LEU A 74 -0.98 12.89 1.10
CA LEU A 74 -0.61 12.33 -0.22
C LEU A 74 -0.73 10.81 -0.23
N ALA A 75 -0.25 10.13 0.81
CA ALA A 75 -0.38 8.68 0.95
C ALA A 75 -1.85 8.23 1.03
N ALA A 76 -2.69 8.96 1.77
CA ALA A 76 -4.13 8.69 1.84
C ALA A 76 -4.81 8.84 0.48
N ARG A 77 -4.55 9.94 -0.24
CA ARG A 77 -5.12 10.16 -1.59
C ARG A 77 -4.67 9.09 -2.59
N ASN A 78 -3.40 8.72 -2.57
CA ASN A 78 -2.88 7.69 -3.45
C ASN A 78 -3.52 6.32 -3.18
N ARG A 79 -3.76 5.97 -1.90
CA ARG A 79 -4.48 4.73 -1.55
C ARG A 79 -5.92 4.75 -2.07
N ALA A 80 -6.66 5.82 -1.79
CA ALA A 80 -8.04 5.97 -2.26
C ALA A 80 -8.15 5.89 -3.79
N GLN A 81 -7.22 6.53 -4.52
CA GLN A 81 -7.21 6.50 -5.98
C GLN A 81 -6.94 5.09 -6.53
N ARG A 82 -6.03 4.33 -5.90
CA ARG A 82 -5.75 2.94 -6.31
C ARG A 82 -6.96 2.04 -6.06
N GLU A 83 -7.63 2.20 -4.92
CA GLU A 83 -8.85 1.45 -4.61
C GLU A 83 -9.99 1.77 -5.58
N GLN A 84 -10.17 3.05 -5.94
CA GLN A 84 -11.15 3.43 -6.95
C GLN A 84 -10.84 2.80 -8.31
N ARG A 85 -9.60 2.91 -8.79
CA ARG A 85 -9.19 2.30 -10.06
C ARG A 85 -9.40 0.79 -10.06
N ALA A 86 -9.08 0.10 -8.96
CA ALA A 86 -9.30 -1.33 -8.85
C ALA A 86 -10.80 -1.69 -8.94
N LYS A 87 -11.69 -0.90 -8.31
CA LYS A 87 -13.14 -1.08 -8.42
C LYS A 87 -13.65 -0.80 -9.83
N ASP A 88 -13.13 0.24 -10.47
CA ASP A 88 -13.50 0.59 -11.85
C ASP A 88 -13.05 -0.51 -12.83
N GLU A 89 -11.85 -1.08 -12.64
CA GLU A 89 -11.36 -2.21 -13.43
C GLU A 89 -12.18 -3.49 -13.17
N GLU A 90 -12.56 -3.75 -11.92
CA GLU A 90 -13.41 -4.90 -11.58
C GLU A 90 -14.81 -4.77 -12.23
N THR A 91 -15.42 -3.59 -12.15
CA THR A 91 -16.72 -3.35 -12.79
C THR A 91 -16.64 -3.39 -14.31
N ALA A 92 -15.56 -2.86 -14.91
CA ALA A 92 -15.31 -2.96 -16.34
C ALA A 92 -15.10 -4.41 -16.80
N THR A 93 -14.39 -5.22 -16.02
CA THR A 93 -14.17 -6.64 -16.36
C THR A 93 -15.43 -7.48 -16.18
N GLN A 94 -16.23 -7.25 -15.14
CA GLN A 94 -17.52 -7.90 -14.97
C GLN A 94 -18.50 -7.56 -16.09
N THR A 95 -18.59 -6.28 -16.47
CA THR A 95 -19.44 -5.86 -17.60
C THR A 95 -18.94 -6.39 -18.94
N ALA A 96 -17.62 -6.43 -19.17
CA ALA A 96 -17.05 -7.05 -20.35
C ALA A 96 -17.30 -8.57 -20.41
N ALA A 97 -17.24 -9.27 -19.27
CA ALA A 97 -17.56 -10.69 -19.19
C ALA A 97 -19.06 -10.95 -19.44
N ALA A 98 -19.94 -10.11 -18.89
CA ALA A 98 -21.38 -10.20 -19.11
C ALA A 98 -21.78 -9.91 -20.57
N ASN A 99 -21.06 -9.02 -21.25
CA ASN A 99 -21.31 -8.66 -22.65
C ASN A 99 -20.52 -9.51 -23.65
N LYS A 100 -19.69 -10.47 -23.20
CA LYS A 100 -18.98 -11.36 -24.11
C LYS A 100 -20.02 -12.27 -24.77
N PRO A 101 -20.16 -12.25 -26.11
CA PRO A 101 -21.06 -13.18 -26.77
C PRO A 101 -20.61 -14.60 -26.40
N PRO A 102 -21.55 -15.49 -26.05
CA PRO A 102 -21.21 -16.87 -25.77
C PRO A 102 -20.41 -17.41 -26.96
N ALA A 103 -19.33 -18.15 -26.68
CA ALA A 103 -18.58 -18.81 -27.72
C ALA A 103 -19.58 -19.56 -28.59
N LYS A 104 -19.59 -19.31 -29.91
CA LYS A 104 -20.54 -19.93 -30.84
C LYS A 104 -20.42 -21.44 -30.68
N ALA A 105 -21.31 -22.02 -29.89
CA ALA A 105 -21.41 -23.45 -29.80
C ALA A 105 -21.83 -23.94 -31.17
N ASP A 106 -21.23 -25.04 -31.61
CA ASP A 106 -21.64 -25.69 -32.85
C ASP A 106 -23.07 -26.21 -32.65
N CYS A 107 -24.04 -25.48 -33.19
CA CYS A 107 -25.46 -25.78 -33.03
C CYS A 107 -25.82 -27.15 -33.62
N ASP A 108 -25.12 -27.59 -34.67
CA ASP A 108 -25.32 -28.90 -35.25
C ASP A 108 -24.86 -30.00 -34.30
N LYS A 109 -23.75 -29.77 -33.59
CA LYS A 109 -23.27 -30.67 -32.54
C LYS A 109 -24.23 -30.73 -31.35
N LEU A 110 -24.81 -29.60 -30.94
CA LEU A 110 -25.79 -29.61 -29.85
C LEU A 110 -27.09 -30.32 -30.27
N ARG A 111 -27.52 -30.15 -31.52
CA ARG A 111 -28.70 -30.84 -32.07
C ARG A 111 -28.50 -32.36 -32.14
N SER A 112 -27.32 -32.83 -32.56
CA SER A 112 -27.02 -34.26 -32.58
C SER A 112 -26.99 -34.86 -31.18
N GLN A 113 -26.32 -34.20 -30.24
CA GLN A 113 -26.29 -34.62 -28.82
C GLN A 113 -27.69 -34.66 -28.20
N ARG A 114 -28.58 -33.73 -28.56
CA ARG A 114 -29.98 -33.76 -28.13
C ARG A 114 -30.65 -35.05 -28.56
N ALA A 115 -30.56 -35.39 -29.86
CA ALA A 115 -31.17 -36.60 -30.40
C ALA A 115 -30.66 -37.87 -29.69
N ASP A 116 -29.35 -37.94 -29.43
CA ASP A 116 -28.74 -39.06 -28.71
C ASP A 116 -29.29 -39.22 -27.29
N LEU A 117 -29.42 -38.11 -26.53
CA LEU A 117 -29.94 -38.14 -25.17
C LEU A 117 -31.42 -38.55 -25.13
N TYR A 118 -32.24 -38.12 -26.08
CA TYR A 118 -33.63 -38.59 -26.18
C TYR A 118 -33.70 -40.09 -26.54
N GLY A 119 -32.78 -40.59 -27.37
CA GLY A 119 -32.59 -42.01 -27.62
C GLY A 119 -32.29 -42.78 -26.33
N GLN A 120 -31.26 -42.37 -25.59
CA GLN A 120 -30.88 -42.98 -24.32
C GLN A 120 -32.00 -42.95 -23.28
N ARG A 121 -32.75 -41.84 -23.19
CA ARG A 121 -33.89 -41.73 -22.28
C ARG A 121 -34.99 -42.73 -22.63
N ASN A 122 -35.26 -42.92 -23.92
CA ASN A 122 -36.23 -43.91 -24.38
C ASN A 122 -35.77 -45.35 -24.09
N ASP A 123 -34.48 -45.64 -24.26
CA ASP A 123 -33.93 -46.95 -23.95
C ASP A 123 -33.95 -47.24 -22.44
N ASN A 124 -33.57 -46.26 -21.62
CA ASN A 124 -33.69 -46.33 -20.16
C ASN A 124 -35.14 -46.54 -19.72
N ARG A 125 -36.11 -45.92 -20.41
CA ARG A 125 -37.55 -46.13 -20.17
C ARG A 125 -37.99 -47.55 -20.51
N ARG A 126 -37.55 -48.10 -21.66
CA ARG A 126 -37.86 -49.49 -22.04
C ARG A 126 -37.24 -50.49 -21.07
N ALA A 127 -36.05 -50.20 -20.57
CA ALA A 127 -35.32 -51.01 -19.60
C ALA A 127 -35.84 -50.87 -18.15
N GLY A 128 -36.77 -49.95 -17.88
CA GLY A 128 -37.28 -49.70 -16.52
C GLY A 128 -36.25 -49.06 -15.57
N ASN A 129 -35.16 -48.48 -16.09
CA ASN A 129 -34.09 -47.88 -15.28
C ASN A 129 -34.40 -46.42 -14.95
N LEU A 130 -35.20 -46.20 -13.91
CA LEU A 130 -35.67 -44.88 -13.48
C LEU A 130 -34.52 -43.94 -13.05
N ALA A 131 -33.46 -44.49 -12.42
CA ALA A 131 -32.30 -43.69 -12.00
C ALA A 131 -31.54 -43.15 -13.22
N ALA A 132 -31.26 -44.02 -14.20
CA ALA A 132 -30.60 -43.60 -15.44
C ALA A 132 -31.47 -42.64 -16.25
N MET A 133 -32.80 -42.82 -16.27
CA MET A 133 -33.71 -41.84 -16.88
C MET A 133 -33.58 -40.45 -16.26
N GLY A 134 -33.48 -40.36 -14.92
CA GLY A 134 -33.31 -39.08 -14.22
C GLY A 134 -32.00 -38.38 -14.57
N GLU A 135 -30.89 -39.14 -14.66
CA GLU A 135 -29.59 -38.62 -15.10
C GLU A 135 -29.62 -38.14 -16.56
N THR A 136 -30.24 -38.90 -17.46
CA THR A 136 -30.40 -38.47 -18.86
C THR A 136 -31.28 -37.22 -18.95
N GLN A 137 -32.34 -37.10 -18.14
CA GLN A 137 -33.19 -35.91 -18.12
C GLN A 137 -32.41 -34.66 -17.69
N LYS A 138 -31.61 -34.73 -16.61
CA LYS A 138 -30.74 -33.61 -16.20
C LYS A 138 -29.78 -33.19 -17.32
N SER A 139 -29.28 -34.16 -18.08
CA SER A 139 -28.37 -33.91 -19.21
C SER A 139 -29.10 -33.22 -20.37
N ILE A 140 -30.36 -33.57 -20.64
CA ILE A 140 -31.22 -32.88 -21.61
C ILE A 140 -31.46 -31.44 -21.16
N ASP A 141 -31.87 -31.22 -19.91
CA ASP A 141 -32.17 -29.87 -19.39
C ASP A 141 -30.94 -28.95 -19.47
N LYS A 142 -29.75 -29.49 -19.16
CA LYS A 142 -28.49 -28.77 -19.31
C LYS A 142 -28.22 -28.40 -20.77
N LEU A 143 -28.40 -29.37 -21.68
CA LEU A 143 -28.14 -29.17 -23.10
C LEU A 143 -29.12 -28.16 -23.73
N GLU A 144 -30.39 -28.15 -23.33
CA GLU A 144 -31.37 -27.14 -23.77
C GLU A 144 -31.03 -25.73 -23.25
N GLY A 145 -30.48 -25.63 -22.03
CA GLY A 145 -29.92 -24.40 -21.51
C GLY A 145 -28.73 -23.90 -22.35
N ASP A 146 -27.84 -24.79 -22.77
CA ASP A 146 -26.69 -24.44 -23.61
C ASP A 146 -27.12 -24.08 -25.05
N TYR A 147 -28.15 -24.75 -25.59
CA TYR A 147 -28.76 -24.43 -26.89
C TYR A 147 -29.38 -23.02 -26.90
N THR A 148 -30.07 -22.65 -25.81
CA THR A 148 -30.66 -21.31 -25.62
C THR A 148 -29.58 -20.24 -25.50
N LYS A 149 -28.53 -20.50 -24.69
CA LYS A 149 -27.39 -19.58 -24.54
C LYS A 149 -26.66 -19.38 -25.85
N ALA A 150 -26.51 -20.42 -26.66
CA ALA A 150 -25.83 -20.35 -27.95
C ALA A 150 -26.69 -19.68 -29.06
N ALA A 151 -27.94 -19.31 -28.77
CA ALA A 151 -28.86 -18.71 -29.72
C ALA A 151 -29.04 -19.55 -31.01
N CYS A 152 -29.08 -20.88 -30.88
CA CYS A 152 -29.13 -21.84 -31.99
C CYS A 152 -30.47 -21.90 -32.75
N GLY A 153 -31.35 -20.90 -32.59
CA GLY A 153 -32.68 -20.83 -33.20
C GLY A 153 -33.71 -21.77 -32.55
N PRO A 154 -34.94 -21.86 -33.09
CA PRO A 154 -35.93 -22.83 -32.64
C PRO A 154 -35.48 -24.27 -32.93
N LEU A 155 -35.92 -25.18 -32.07
CA LEU A 155 -35.71 -26.62 -32.19
C LEU A 155 -36.93 -27.19 -32.93
N ASP A 156 -36.86 -27.22 -34.26
CA ASP A 156 -37.86 -27.84 -35.12
C ASP A 156 -37.81 -29.38 -35.05
#